data_AF-A0A958QIG3-F1
#
_entry.id   AF-A0A958QIG3-F1
#
_cell.length_a   1.000
_cell.length_b   1.000
_cell.length_c   1.000
_cell.angle_alpha   90.00
_cell.angle_beta   90.00
_cell.angle_gamma   90.00
#
_symmetry.space_group_name_H-M   'P 1'
#
loop_
_entity.id
_entity.type
_entity.pdbx_description
1 polymer ?
#
loop_
_entity_poly.entity_id
_entity_poly.type
_entity_poly.pdbx_seq_one_letter_code
_entity_poly.pdbx_strand_id
1 'polypeptide(L)'
;MSTSFDQKPVSNILLVAITRLGDLLQASPTIVGMKEQFPGARLTVLVDRQFSAICKGIPGIDELYEVDLSMVVRSLHRDGDGIVDGYEYVHKLVQDLRAKNFDYCVNMASAGYTALLLKMIGIERSYGWTADDEGNRIISNPWSMLFAAFVYHSNRHYNSINLVDVIRCSAGVHTHPRHLVYEIPQQFHSFPDKFLAEHGLSSASGPLVCLQAGASQEKRQWAPVKFARLLQQLVEEHGARVIMTGAAGEAAIIEKILSIYNHPNIASAVGKTNLGELAALLQRADALITGDTGPMHLAVAVGTPVIALFLASAYCFETGPYSRGNLIIQPQISCNPCNPNFSCPRPDCHDQITPEMVAYLLKLRLATSAEEVASLAIDETLCPPDQVAVYYSDFDEEGFLDFRRLNSPAARLGYHPAYFDAAMDAYRHLWKEEFGMMPVKDVPHVEATNKLAVIDHRAEGTAGLDEAINAAVKGVEVSERLVELIRNVSSPPSLLGEVNSQINAINRHIEDIGLAYPMLGALVRMFVMEQQNMQGADPVHLASEMKQIYENLRRRGQKFAKLFKYNIEQNWN
;
A
#
# COMPACT_ATOMS: atom_id res chain seq x y z
N MET A 1 -4.21 22.65 -4.23
CA MET A 1 -4.72 23.03 -2.90
C MET A 1 -3.82 22.39 -1.87
N SER A 2 -3.17 23.16 -1.00
CA SER A 2 -2.46 22.53 0.13
C SER A 2 -3.50 21.86 1.00
N THR A 3 -3.25 20.62 1.42
CA THR A 3 -4.01 19.92 2.45
C THR A 3 -3.78 20.63 3.78
N SER A 4 -4.37 21.82 3.92
CA SER A 4 -4.43 22.54 5.19
C SER A 4 -5.32 21.72 6.10
N PHE A 5 -4.72 20.82 6.88
CA PHE A 5 -5.38 20.27 8.07
C PHE A 5 -5.86 21.46 8.90
N ASP A 6 -7.18 21.52 9.13
CA ASP A 6 -7.84 22.65 9.78
C ASP A 6 -7.20 22.93 11.15
N GLN A 7 -6.86 24.20 11.44
CA GLN A 7 -6.13 24.61 12.65
C GLN A 7 -6.95 24.41 13.95
N LYS A 8 -8.18 23.91 13.85
CA LYS A 8 -9.01 23.57 15.00
C LYS A 8 -8.36 22.46 15.82
N PRO A 9 -8.35 22.59 17.17
CA PRO A 9 -7.83 21.56 18.05
C PRO A 9 -8.56 20.23 17.81
N VAL A 10 -7.82 19.13 17.92
CA VAL A 10 -8.32 17.76 17.79
C VAL A 10 -8.29 17.13 19.17
N SER A 11 -9.44 16.63 19.63
CA SER A 11 -9.58 16.08 20.98
C SER A 11 -10.17 14.67 21.00
N ASN A 12 -10.95 14.28 19.98
CA ASN A 12 -11.58 12.97 19.95
C ASN A 12 -11.65 12.41 18.52
N ILE A 13 -10.78 11.44 18.28
CA ILE A 13 -10.47 10.88 16.99
C ILE A 13 -11.19 9.54 16.79
N LEU A 14 -11.81 9.37 15.63
CA LEU A 14 -12.25 8.07 15.12
C LEU A 14 -11.32 7.61 13.99
N LEU A 15 -10.67 6.46 14.18
CA LEU A 15 -9.96 5.76 13.11
C LEU A 15 -10.82 4.59 12.64
N VAL A 16 -11.27 4.61 11.38
CA VAL A 16 -12.03 3.49 10.80
C VAL A 16 -11.05 2.54 10.12
N ALA A 17 -10.83 1.38 10.76
CA ALA A 17 -9.94 0.33 10.30
C ALA A 17 -10.66 -1.03 10.27
N ILE A 18 -11.81 -1.06 9.59
CA ILE A 18 -12.54 -2.30 9.27
C ILE A 18 -11.81 -2.98 8.10
N THR A 19 -10.67 -3.57 8.42
CA THR A 19 -9.71 -4.12 7.47
C THR A 19 -9.13 -5.44 8.01
N ARG A 20 -8.18 -6.05 7.31
CA ARG A 20 -7.55 -7.29 7.76
C ARG A 20 -6.43 -7.00 8.76
N LEU A 21 -5.94 -8.05 9.42
CA LEU A 21 -4.87 -7.97 10.41
C LEU A 21 -3.62 -7.21 9.94
N GLY A 22 -3.16 -7.42 8.70
CA GLY A 22 -1.99 -6.73 8.15
C GLY A 22 -2.20 -5.21 8.06
N ASP A 23 -3.37 -4.81 7.58
CA ASP A 23 -3.75 -3.40 7.45
C ASP A 23 -3.80 -2.68 8.81
N LEU A 24 -4.26 -3.39 9.86
CA LEU A 24 -4.27 -2.86 11.24
C LEU A 24 -2.86 -2.63 11.79
N LEU A 25 -1.92 -3.54 11.52
CA LEU A 25 -0.51 -3.33 11.87
C LEU A 25 0.11 -2.19 11.05
N GLN A 26 -0.23 -2.09 9.77
CA GLN A 26 0.18 -0.97 8.91
C GLN A 26 -0.40 0.38 9.37
N ALA A 27 -1.49 0.39 10.13
CA ALA A 27 -2.01 1.59 10.78
C ALA A 27 -1.21 2.03 12.01
N SER A 28 -0.40 1.14 12.60
CA SER A 28 0.27 1.42 13.88
C SER A 28 1.16 2.68 13.87
N PRO A 29 1.95 3.00 12.82
CA PRO A 29 2.74 4.23 12.82
C PRO A 29 1.87 5.48 12.77
N THR A 30 0.73 5.39 12.07
CA THR A 30 -0.26 6.46 12.03
C THR A 30 -0.91 6.67 13.40
N ILE A 31 -1.26 5.60 14.11
CA ILE A 31 -1.86 5.68 15.45
C ILE A 31 -0.89 6.32 16.44
N VAL A 32 0.38 5.88 16.44
CA VAL A 32 1.42 6.45 17.30
C VAL A 32 1.68 7.91 16.93
N GLY A 33 1.83 8.22 15.64
CA GLY A 33 2.05 9.59 15.18
C GLY A 33 0.87 10.53 15.44
N MET A 34 -0.38 10.04 15.39
CA MET A 34 -1.55 10.82 15.83
C MET A 34 -1.46 11.21 17.30
N LYS A 35 -0.96 10.33 18.16
CA LYS A 35 -0.79 10.63 19.59
C LYS A 35 0.34 11.61 19.87
N GLU A 36 1.41 11.56 19.07
CA GLU A 36 2.48 12.56 19.12
C GLU A 36 2.01 13.94 18.63
N GLN A 37 1.24 13.97 17.55
CA GLN A 37 0.79 15.20 16.91
C GLN A 37 -0.42 15.85 17.60
N PHE A 38 -1.29 15.05 18.24
CA PHE A 38 -2.44 15.52 19.02
C PHE A 38 -2.34 15.03 20.47
N PRO A 39 -1.42 15.58 21.29
CA PRO A 39 -1.25 15.16 22.67
C PRO A 39 -2.54 15.29 23.48
N GLY A 40 -2.94 14.20 24.13
CA GLY A 40 -4.15 14.16 24.96
C GLY A 40 -5.46 13.91 24.19
N ALA A 41 -5.43 13.86 22.85
CA ALA A 41 -6.61 13.44 22.08
C ALA A 41 -6.94 11.98 22.38
N ARG A 42 -8.23 11.68 22.54
CA ARG A 42 -8.72 10.31 22.66
C ARG A 42 -8.84 9.69 21.27
N LEU A 43 -8.28 8.51 21.05
CA LEU A 43 -8.30 7.78 19.80
C LEU A 43 -9.10 6.48 19.96
N THR A 44 -10.24 6.44 19.27
CA THR A 44 -11.09 5.24 19.16
C THR A 44 -10.85 4.59 17.80
N VAL A 45 -10.55 3.29 17.79
CA VAL A 45 -10.45 2.50 16.55
C VAL A 45 -11.72 1.69 16.35
N LEU A 46 -12.40 1.93 15.23
CA LEU A 46 -13.52 1.10 14.76
C LEU A 46 -12.95 -0.08 13.96
N VAL A 47 -13.16 -1.30 14.44
CA VAL A 47 -12.53 -2.51 13.91
C VAL A 47 -13.52 -3.66 13.81
N ASP A 48 -13.33 -4.57 12.85
CA ASP A 48 -14.06 -5.83 12.84
C ASP A 48 -13.61 -6.70 14.03
N ARG A 49 -14.57 -7.20 14.80
CA ARG A 49 -14.34 -8.08 15.95
C ARG A 49 -13.45 -9.28 15.63
N GLN A 50 -13.48 -9.78 14.39
CA GLN A 50 -12.63 -10.90 13.96
C GLN A 50 -11.13 -10.57 14.06
N PHE A 51 -10.74 -9.30 13.90
CA PHE A 51 -9.34 -8.88 13.84
C PHE A 51 -8.90 -8.01 15.03
N SER A 52 -9.79 -7.70 15.97
CA SER A 52 -9.54 -6.77 17.08
C SER A 52 -8.41 -7.19 18.03
N ALA A 53 -8.10 -8.50 18.11
CA ALA A 53 -7.08 -9.02 19.01
C ALA A 53 -5.67 -8.41 18.76
N ILE A 54 -5.36 -8.05 17.51
CA ILE A 54 -4.06 -7.42 17.17
C ILE A 54 -3.94 -6.02 17.77
N CYS A 55 -5.05 -5.29 17.92
CA CYS A 55 -5.04 -3.93 18.41
C CYS A 55 -4.59 -3.82 19.87
N LYS A 56 -4.68 -4.91 20.66
CA LYS A 56 -4.22 -4.94 22.06
C LYS A 56 -2.73 -4.68 22.22
N GLY A 57 -1.93 -4.93 21.18
CA GLY A 57 -0.50 -4.64 21.17
C GLY A 57 -0.14 -3.34 20.45
N ILE A 58 -1.10 -2.58 19.93
CA ILE A 58 -0.80 -1.32 19.23
C ILE A 58 -0.88 -0.17 20.24
N PRO A 59 0.24 0.49 20.59
CA PRO A 59 0.21 1.60 21.54
C PRO A 59 -0.51 2.81 20.94
N GLY A 60 -1.13 3.60 21.81
CA GLY A 60 -1.86 4.82 21.42
C GLY A 60 -3.36 4.62 21.12
N ILE A 61 -3.87 3.38 21.16
CA ILE A 61 -5.32 3.14 21.11
C ILE A 61 -5.90 3.30 22.52
N ASP A 62 -6.85 4.23 22.72
CA ASP A 62 -7.54 4.37 24.01
C ASP A 62 -8.81 3.52 24.09
N GLU A 63 -9.48 3.32 22.96
CA GLU A 63 -10.71 2.56 22.88
C GLU A 63 -10.80 1.75 21.58
N LEU A 64 -11.26 0.51 21.71
CA LEU A 64 -11.68 -0.31 20.58
C LEU A 64 -13.20 -0.33 20.52
N TYR A 65 -13.75 0.07 19.36
CA TYR A 65 -15.15 -0.14 19.05
C TYR A 65 -15.25 -1.32 18.08
N GLU A 66 -15.61 -2.49 18.60
CA GLU A 66 -15.72 -3.72 17.81
C GLU A 66 -17.08 -3.81 17.12
N VAL A 67 -17.07 -4.06 15.81
CA VAL A 67 -18.28 -4.40 15.04
C VAL A 67 -18.27 -5.85 14.59
N ASP A 68 -19.42 -6.50 14.66
CA ASP A 68 -19.65 -7.83 14.08
C ASP A 68 -20.39 -7.69 12.73
N LEU A 69 -19.62 -7.45 11.67
CA LEU A 69 -20.19 -7.38 10.31
C LEU A 69 -20.81 -8.70 9.87
N SER A 70 -20.28 -9.82 10.36
CA SER A 70 -20.81 -11.14 10.07
C SER A 70 -22.25 -11.30 10.61
N MET A 71 -22.57 -10.64 11.72
CA MET A 71 -23.93 -10.59 12.26
C MET A 71 -24.88 -9.83 11.34
N VAL A 72 -24.47 -8.70 10.77
CA VAL A 72 -25.28 -7.93 9.82
C VAL A 72 -25.59 -8.78 8.59
N VAL A 73 -24.56 -9.41 8.01
CA VAL A 73 -24.73 -10.31 6.86
C VAL A 73 -25.65 -11.48 7.20
N ARG A 74 -25.45 -12.17 8.34
CA ARG A 74 -26.32 -13.28 8.77
C ARG A 74 -27.77 -12.87 8.99
N SER A 75 -28.01 -11.65 9.49
CA SER A 75 -29.37 -11.17 9.77
C SER A 75 -30.11 -10.87 8.47
N LEU A 76 -29.43 -10.32 7.46
CA LEU A 76 -30.01 -10.10 6.13
C LEU A 76 -30.35 -11.39 5.35
N HIS A 77 -29.76 -12.53 5.74
CA HIS A 77 -30.07 -13.84 5.15
C HIS A 77 -31.17 -14.62 5.89
N ARG A 78 -31.71 -14.08 7.00
CA ARG A 78 -32.84 -14.69 7.72
C ARG A 78 -34.15 -14.14 7.16
N ASP A 79 -35.07 -15.05 6.83
CA ASP A 79 -36.45 -14.68 6.49
C ASP A 79 -37.16 -13.99 7.67
N GLY A 80 -38.13 -13.13 7.37
CA GLY A 80 -38.90 -12.39 8.38
C GLY A 80 -38.15 -11.18 8.94
N ASP A 81 -37.98 -11.13 10.26
CA ASP A 81 -37.47 -9.94 10.99
C ASP A 81 -35.95 -9.70 10.84
N GLY A 82 -35.24 -10.49 10.04
CA GLY A 82 -33.79 -10.39 9.87
C GLY A 82 -33.29 -9.04 9.34
N ILE A 83 -34.11 -8.34 8.53
CA ILE A 83 -33.83 -6.97 8.10
C ILE A 83 -33.97 -5.96 9.24
N VAL A 84 -34.91 -6.20 10.16
CA VAL A 84 -35.14 -5.36 11.35
C VAL A 84 -33.97 -5.53 12.32
N ASP A 85 -33.54 -6.77 12.58
CA ASP A 85 -32.34 -7.06 13.38
C ASP A 85 -31.10 -6.34 12.84
N GLY A 86 -30.89 -6.39 11.52
CA GLY A 86 -29.78 -5.71 10.84
C GLY A 86 -29.88 -4.19 10.97
N TYR A 87 -31.07 -3.62 10.79
CA TYR A 87 -31.33 -2.20 10.95
C TYR A 87 -31.10 -1.74 12.39
N GLU A 88 -31.65 -2.45 13.39
CA GLU A 88 -31.50 -2.12 14.80
C GLU A 88 -30.04 -2.14 15.24
N TYR A 89 -29.26 -3.11 14.74
CA TYR A 89 -27.83 -3.17 15.00
C TYR A 89 -27.09 -1.95 14.42
N VAL A 90 -27.33 -1.61 13.15
CA VAL A 90 -26.69 -0.44 12.52
C VAL A 90 -27.17 0.86 13.15
N HIS A 91 -28.45 0.96 13.51
CA HIS A 91 -29.01 2.11 14.21
C HIS A 91 -28.32 2.31 15.55
N LYS A 92 -28.20 1.25 16.37
CA LYS A 92 -27.49 1.29 17.64
C LYS A 92 -26.03 1.68 17.47
N LEU A 93 -25.32 1.08 16.51
CA LEU A 93 -23.94 1.42 16.16
C LEU A 93 -23.80 2.93 15.87
N VAL A 94 -24.68 3.49 15.05
CA VAL A 94 -24.67 4.91 14.70
C VAL A 94 -24.95 5.79 15.93
N GLN A 95 -25.93 5.44 16.76
CA GLN A 95 -26.24 6.20 17.98
C GLN A 95 -25.08 6.18 18.98
N ASP A 96 -24.48 5.01 19.20
CA ASP A 96 -23.33 4.84 20.11
C ASP A 96 -22.13 5.67 19.65
N LEU A 97 -21.82 5.66 18.34
CA LEU A 97 -20.71 6.43 17.78
C LEU A 97 -21.01 7.94 17.74
N ARG A 98 -22.25 8.35 17.49
CA ARG A 98 -22.67 9.76 17.60
C ARG A 98 -22.51 10.30 19.01
N ALA A 99 -22.91 9.52 20.02
CA ALA A 99 -22.82 9.90 21.42
C ALA A 99 -21.38 10.13 21.90
N LYS A 100 -20.37 9.62 21.17
CA LYS A 100 -18.96 9.85 21.46
C LYS A 100 -18.48 11.24 21.04
N ASN A 101 -19.18 11.96 20.15
CA ASN A 101 -18.80 13.31 19.69
C ASN A 101 -17.36 13.38 19.13
N PHE A 102 -17.09 12.64 18.05
CA PHE A 102 -15.81 12.70 17.36
C PHE A 102 -15.66 14.03 16.60
N ASP A 103 -14.50 14.67 16.74
CA ASP A 103 -14.16 15.93 16.06
C ASP A 103 -13.19 15.73 14.89
N TYR A 104 -12.65 14.51 14.72
CA TYR A 104 -11.72 14.15 13.66
C TYR A 104 -11.88 12.69 13.27
N CYS A 105 -11.98 12.39 11.98
CA CYS A 105 -12.12 11.02 11.49
C CYS A 105 -11.21 10.75 10.29
N VAL A 106 -10.55 9.59 10.31
CA VAL A 106 -9.79 9.07 9.17
C VAL A 106 -10.33 7.69 8.81
N ASN A 107 -10.87 7.57 7.60
CA ASN A 107 -11.36 6.31 7.05
C ASN A 107 -10.29 5.62 6.23
N MET A 108 -9.70 4.57 6.79
CA MET A 108 -8.71 3.74 6.09
C MET A 108 -9.38 2.65 5.24
N ALA A 109 -10.67 2.38 5.44
CA ALA A 109 -11.40 1.41 4.67
C ALA A 109 -11.94 2.05 3.38
N SER A 110 -11.72 1.39 2.24
CA SER A 110 -12.18 1.86 0.91
C SER A 110 -13.59 1.39 0.54
N ALA A 111 -14.26 0.68 1.45
CA ALA A 111 -15.59 0.11 1.23
C ALA A 111 -16.69 1.19 1.25
N GLY A 112 -17.65 1.09 0.34
CA GLY A 112 -18.75 2.09 0.26
C GLY A 112 -19.62 2.17 1.52
N TYR A 113 -19.77 1.06 2.24
CA TYR A 113 -20.58 1.05 3.47
C TYR A 113 -19.91 1.80 4.64
N THR A 114 -18.57 1.87 4.70
CA THR A 114 -17.90 2.65 5.75
C THR A 114 -18.02 4.14 5.48
N ALA A 115 -17.95 4.55 4.21
CA ALA A 115 -18.25 5.92 3.78
C ALA A 115 -19.67 6.35 4.17
N LEU A 116 -20.68 5.51 3.90
CA LEU A 116 -22.06 5.80 4.29
C LEU A 116 -22.24 5.84 5.82
N LEU A 117 -21.61 4.90 6.54
CA LEU A 117 -21.63 4.89 8.01
C LEU A 117 -21.10 6.21 8.59
N LEU A 118 -19.99 6.74 8.05
CA LEU A 118 -19.43 8.02 8.50
C LEU A 118 -20.38 9.20 8.27
N LYS A 119 -21.05 9.22 7.11
CA LYS A 119 -22.09 10.21 6.82
C LYS A 119 -23.25 10.11 7.81
N MET A 120 -23.67 8.89 8.15
CA MET A 120 -24.69 8.66 9.17
C MET A 120 -24.22 9.10 10.56
N ILE A 121 -22.95 8.93 10.94
CA ILE A 121 -22.44 9.42 12.23
C ILE A 121 -22.42 10.96 12.26
N GLY A 122 -22.20 11.61 11.12
CA GLY A 122 -22.25 13.07 11.00
C GLY A 122 -20.98 13.78 11.46
N ILE A 123 -19.82 13.12 11.29
CA ILE A 123 -18.51 13.71 11.62
C ILE A 123 -18.11 14.67 10.51
N GLU A 124 -18.04 15.97 10.82
CA GLU A 124 -17.75 17.03 9.85
C GLU A 124 -16.34 16.89 9.25
N ARG A 125 -15.32 16.64 10.10
CA ARG A 125 -13.92 16.49 9.68
C ARG A 125 -13.58 15.02 9.37
N SER A 126 -14.02 14.54 8.21
CA SER A 126 -13.80 13.15 7.76
C SER A 126 -12.88 13.06 6.54
N TYR A 127 -11.73 12.40 6.70
CA TYR A 127 -10.72 12.18 5.66
C TYR A 127 -10.73 10.74 5.15
N GLY A 128 -10.30 10.53 3.90
CA GLY A 128 -10.29 9.23 3.25
C GLY A 128 -11.54 8.99 2.40
N TRP A 129 -12.10 7.78 2.44
CA TRP A 129 -13.38 7.49 1.77
C TRP A 129 -14.53 8.01 2.62
N THR A 130 -15.40 8.82 2.03
CA THR A 130 -16.61 9.34 2.66
C THR A 130 -17.76 9.37 1.65
N ALA A 131 -18.90 9.93 2.02
CA ALA A 131 -20.06 10.07 1.15
C ALA A 131 -20.57 11.52 1.11
N ASP A 132 -21.11 11.91 -0.05
CA ASP A 132 -21.83 13.18 -0.22
C ASP A 132 -23.23 13.14 0.44
N ASP A 133 -24.02 14.20 0.25
CA ASP A 133 -25.39 14.30 0.78
C ASP A 133 -26.38 13.31 0.15
N GLU A 134 -26.07 12.81 -1.05
CA GLU A 134 -26.88 11.82 -1.77
C GLU A 134 -26.47 10.37 -1.43
N GLY A 135 -25.39 10.19 -0.69
CA GLY A 135 -24.83 8.90 -0.33
C GLY A 135 -23.88 8.31 -1.38
N ASN A 136 -23.48 9.09 -2.39
CA ASN A 136 -22.45 8.67 -3.35
C ASN A 136 -21.07 8.71 -2.68
N ARG A 137 -20.24 7.72 -3.01
CA ARG A 137 -18.89 7.62 -2.44
C ARG A 137 -17.95 8.65 -3.06
N ILE A 138 -17.27 9.41 -2.22
CA ILE A 138 -16.24 10.39 -2.57
C ILE A 138 -14.95 10.10 -1.81
N ILE A 139 -13.82 10.63 -2.30
CA ILE A 139 -12.51 10.50 -1.65
C ILE A 139 -12.00 11.88 -1.23
N SER A 140 -12.18 12.25 0.04
CA SER A 140 -11.96 13.63 0.49
C SER A 140 -10.49 14.05 0.62
N ASN A 141 -9.55 13.10 0.53
CA ASN A 141 -8.12 13.36 0.69
C ASN A 141 -7.30 12.89 -0.53
N PRO A 142 -6.34 13.71 -1.03
CA PRO A 142 -5.57 13.38 -2.22
C PRO A 142 -4.66 12.16 -2.06
N TRP A 143 -4.14 11.86 -0.86
CA TRP A 143 -3.35 10.65 -0.61
C TRP A 143 -4.22 9.39 -0.74
N SER A 144 -5.44 9.42 -0.19
CA SER A 144 -6.40 8.32 -0.38
C SER A 144 -6.83 8.17 -1.86
N MET A 145 -6.92 9.29 -2.59
CA MET A 145 -7.19 9.26 -4.03
C MET A 145 -6.02 8.67 -4.81
N LEU A 146 -4.79 8.97 -4.40
CA LEU A 146 -3.58 8.39 -4.98
C LEU A 146 -3.57 6.86 -4.83
N PHE A 147 -3.95 6.35 -3.65
CA PHE A 147 -4.12 4.91 -3.46
C PHE A 147 -5.16 4.34 -4.42
N ALA A 148 -6.33 4.98 -4.55
CA ALA A 148 -7.34 4.54 -5.51
C ALA A 148 -6.80 4.54 -6.96
N ALA A 149 -6.01 5.56 -7.33
CA ALA A 149 -5.43 5.69 -8.66
C ALA A 149 -4.40 4.58 -8.97
N PHE A 150 -3.65 4.12 -7.97
CA PHE A 150 -2.67 3.05 -8.14
C PHE A 150 -3.23 1.65 -8.02
N VAL A 151 -4.32 1.42 -7.26
CA VAL A 151 -4.96 0.08 -7.17
C VAL A 151 -5.51 -0.38 -8.53
N TYR A 152 -5.64 0.52 -9.52
CA TYR A 152 -5.89 0.15 -10.90
C TYR A 152 -4.70 -0.62 -11.49
N HIS A 153 -4.92 -1.88 -11.90
CA HIS A 153 -3.85 -2.85 -12.18
C HIS A 153 -2.74 -2.34 -13.11
N SER A 154 -3.07 -1.60 -14.18
CA SER A 154 -2.08 -1.05 -15.12
C SER A 154 -1.14 -0.02 -14.49
N ASN A 155 -1.56 0.64 -13.40
CA ASN A 155 -0.85 1.75 -12.79
C ASN A 155 0.10 1.29 -11.68
N ARG A 156 -0.17 0.12 -11.09
CA ARG A 156 0.55 -0.43 -9.91
C ARG A 156 2.06 -0.46 -10.10
N HIS A 157 2.52 -0.75 -11.32
CA HIS A 157 3.94 -0.83 -11.62
C HIS A 157 4.68 0.48 -11.30
N TYR A 158 4.04 1.63 -11.46
CA TYR A 158 4.66 2.94 -11.24
C TYR A 158 4.42 3.48 -9.83
N ASN A 159 3.75 2.72 -8.95
CA ASN A 159 3.62 3.12 -7.56
C ASN A 159 4.94 2.91 -6.82
N SER A 160 5.43 3.97 -6.18
CA SER A 160 6.58 3.94 -5.30
C SER A 160 6.24 4.36 -3.86
N ILE A 161 4.97 4.64 -3.53
CA ILE A 161 4.55 5.06 -2.18
C ILE A 161 3.91 3.87 -1.45
N ASN A 162 4.45 3.54 -0.28
CA ASN A 162 3.94 2.48 0.58
C ASN A 162 2.59 2.85 1.21
N LEU A 163 1.71 1.86 1.38
CA LEU A 163 0.39 2.05 1.96
C LEU A 163 0.43 2.71 3.35
N VAL A 164 1.41 2.39 4.19
CA VAL A 164 1.58 3.04 5.50
C VAL A 164 1.79 4.55 5.36
N ASP A 165 2.59 4.97 4.37
CA ASP A 165 2.82 6.38 4.08
C ASP A 165 1.56 7.05 3.52
N VAL A 166 0.80 6.37 2.67
CA VAL A 166 -0.51 6.86 2.21
C VAL A 166 -1.44 7.07 3.40
N ILE A 167 -1.52 6.11 4.32
CA ILE A 167 -2.42 6.15 5.48
C ILE A 167 -2.05 7.32 6.39
N ARG A 168 -0.78 7.42 6.81
CA ARG A 168 -0.35 8.50 7.72
C ARG A 168 -0.56 9.87 7.07
N CYS A 169 -0.28 10.01 5.77
CA CYS A 169 -0.47 11.27 5.07
C CYS A 169 -1.97 11.60 4.90
N SER A 170 -2.82 10.60 4.70
CA SER A 170 -4.28 10.77 4.68
C SER A 170 -4.82 11.22 6.04
N ALA A 171 -4.15 10.80 7.11
CA ALA A 171 -4.44 11.20 8.49
C ALA A 171 -3.86 12.56 8.89
N GLY A 172 -2.96 13.13 8.09
CA GLY A 172 -2.23 14.35 8.43
C GLY A 172 -1.11 14.16 9.42
N VAL A 173 -0.60 12.93 9.55
CA VAL A 173 0.49 12.57 10.45
C VAL A 173 1.83 12.77 9.74
N HIS A 174 2.60 13.76 10.21
CA HIS A 174 3.90 14.14 9.64
C HIS A 174 5.07 13.45 10.34
N THR A 175 4.95 13.24 11.66
CA THR A 175 5.95 12.56 12.49
C THR A 175 5.37 11.24 12.98
N HIS A 176 6.12 10.17 12.80
CA HIS A 176 5.71 8.81 13.08
C HIS A 176 6.94 7.91 13.24
N PRO A 177 6.80 6.74 13.91
CA PRO A 177 7.87 5.76 13.96
C PRO A 177 8.18 5.20 12.56
N ARG A 178 9.47 5.11 12.22
CA ARG A 178 9.98 4.49 10.98
C ARG A 178 10.01 2.95 11.05
N HIS A 179 8.98 2.39 11.63
CA HIS A 179 8.71 0.95 11.74
C HIS A 179 7.26 0.76 12.16
N LEU A 180 6.68 -0.41 11.85
CA LEU A 180 5.43 -0.83 12.48
C LEU A 180 5.66 -1.03 13.99
N VAL A 181 4.62 -0.89 14.80
CA VAL A 181 4.74 -0.99 16.27
C VAL A 181 3.77 -2.02 16.82
N TYR A 182 4.31 -2.99 17.56
CA TYR A 182 3.54 -3.95 18.33
C TYR A 182 4.23 -4.25 19.67
N GLU A 183 3.60 -3.86 20.77
CA GLU A 183 4.02 -4.18 22.13
C GLU A 183 3.48 -5.55 22.55
N ILE A 184 4.38 -6.48 22.81
CA ILE A 184 4.02 -7.85 23.21
C ILE A 184 3.51 -7.83 24.65
N PRO A 185 2.26 -8.25 24.92
CA PRO A 185 1.74 -8.31 26.28
C PRO A 185 2.61 -9.19 27.20
N GLN A 186 2.86 -8.72 28.43
CA GLN A 186 3.80 -9.32 29.39
C GLN A 186 3.64 -10.85 29.56
N GLN A 187 2.41 -11.35 29.51
CA GLN A 187 2.11 -12.77 29.68
C GLN A 187 2.74 -13.69 28.60
N PHE A 188 3.07 -13.15 27.42
CA PHE A 188 3.63 -13.91 26.30
C PHE A 188 5.16 -13.92 26.25
N HIS A 189 5.85 -13.10 27.05
CA HIS A 189 7.33 -13.00 27.01
C HIS A 189 8.05 -14.31 27.35
N SER A 190 7.45 -15.16 28.18
CA SER A 190 8.03 -16.47 28.54
C SER A 190 7.71 -17.60 27.54
N PHE A 191 6.84 -17.34 26.57
CA PHE A 191 6.38 -18.37 25.64
C PHE A 191 7.49 -18.92 24.72
N PRO A 192 8.37 -18.09 24.13
CA PRO A 192 9.39 -18.59 23.21
C PRO A 192 10.33 -19.61 23.86
N ASP A 193 10.81 -19.33 25.06
CA ASP A 193 11.73 -20.24 25.76
C ASP A 193 11.07 -21.58 26.08
N LYS A 194 9.79 -21.57 26.48
CA LYS A 194 9.00 -22.81 26.70
C LYS A 194 8.84 -23.59 25.41
N PHE A 195 8.41 -22.93 24.33
CA PHE A 195 8.22 -23.57 23.03
C PHE A 195 9.51 -24.19 22.50
N LEU A 196 10.63 -23.47 22.61
CA LEU A 196 11.96 -23.95 22.19
C LEU A 196 12.43 -25.14 23.04
N ALA A 197 12.15 -25.15 24.34
CA ALA A 197 12.51 -26.26 25.23
C ALA A 197 11.70 -27.52 24.92
N GLU A 198 10.37 -27.39 24.77
CA GLU A 198 9.46 -28.49 24.47
C GLU A 198 9.80 -29.20 23.14
N HIS A 199 10.35 -28.46 22.17
CA HIS A 199 10.71 -28.99 20.86
C HIS A 199 12.22 -29.28 20.71
N GLY A 200 13.00 -29.24 21.80
CA GLY A 200 14.44 -29.57 21.76
C GLY A 200 15.32 -28.57 21.01
N LEU A 201 14.81 -27.37 20.71
CA LEU A 201 15.53 -26.31 19.99
C LEU A 201 16.37 -25.41 20.91
N SER A 202 16.24 -25.56 22.23
CA SER A 202 16.98 -24.76 23.23
C SER A 202 18.48 -25.07 23.27
N SER A 203 18.86 -26.33 23.06
CA SER A 203 20.25 -26.79 23.13
C SER A 203 20.99 -26.76 21.79
N ALA A 204 20.27 -26.54 20.68
CA ALA A 204 20.86 -26.47 19.36
C ALA A 204 21.55 -25.11 19.13
N SER A 205 22.74 -25.14 18.55
CA SER A 205 23.48 -23.93 18.12
C SER A 205 23.03 -23.50 16.73
N GLY A 206 22.99 -22.19 16.48
CA GLY A 206 22.68 -21.63 15.16
C GLY A 206 21.49 -20.65 15.18
N PRO A 207 21.27 -19.96 14.05
CA PRO A 207 20.24 -18.93 13.94
C PRO A 207 18.85 -19.55 14.10
N LEU A 208 17.96 -18.88 14.83
CA LEU A 208 16.55 -19.20 14.93
C LEU A 208 15.79 -18.50 13.81
N VAL A 209 15.25 -19.28 12.88
CA VAL A 209 14.52 -18.78 11.72
C VAL A 209 13.06 -19.18 11.81
N CYS A 210 12.15 -18.21 11.79
CA CYS A 210 10.75 -18.51 11.54
C CYS A 210 10.48 -18.62 10.05
N LEU A 211 9.64 -19.57 9.64
CA LEU A 211 9.22 -19.74 8.24
C LEU A 211 7.70 -19.82 8.17
N GLN A 212 7.09 -18.90 7.43
CA GLN A 212 5.65 -18.86 7.16
C GLN A 212 5.43 -19.25 5.69
N ALA A 213 5.06 -20.51 5.45
CA ALA A 213 4.87 -21.03 4.09
C ALA A 213 3.45 -20.82 3.54
N GLY A 214 2.46 -20.68 4.44
CA GLY A 214 1.07 -20.50 4.08
C GLY A 214 0.73 -19.06 3.69
N ALA A 215 -0.37 -18.93 2.93
CA ALA A 215 -1.01 -17.65 2.63
C ALA A 215 -2.52 -17.86 2.44
N SER A 216 -3.33 -16.81 2.61
CA SER A 216 -4.80 -16.91 2.44
C SER A 216 -5.28 -17.18 1.01
N GLN A 217 -4.39 -17.08 0.02
CA GLN A 217 -4.67 -17.40 -1.38
C GLN A 217 -3.60 -18.37 -1.88
N GLU A 218 -3.99 -19.52 -2.42
CA GLU A 218 -3.05 -20.53 -2.91
C GLU A 218 -2.07 -19.98 -3.95
N LYS A 219 -2.50 -19.04 -4.81
CA LYS A 219 -1.62 -18.39 -5.79
C LYS A 219 -0.45 -17.61 -5.19
N ARG A 220 -0.50 -17.29 -3.89
CA ARG A 220 0.59 -16.63 -3.13
C ARG A 220 1.48 -17.63 -2.36
N GLN A 221 1.16 -18.93 -2.40
CA GLN A 221 1.92 -19.97 -1.71
C GLN A 221 2.94 -20.59 -2.66
N TRP A 222 4.20 -20.60 -2.26
CA TRP A 222 5.25 -21.28 -3.01
C TRP A 222 5.09 -22.80 -2.91
N ALA A 223 5.57 -23.54 -3.92
CA ALA A 223 5.35 -24.99 -3.97
C ALA A 223 5.97 -25.71 -2.75
N PRO A 224 5.28 -26.71 -2.15
CA PRO A 224 5.79 -27.43 -0.98
C PRO A 224 7.20 -28.02 -1.15
N VAL A 225 7.52 -28.53 -2.35
CA VAL A 225 8.84 -29.09 -2.66
C VAL A 225 9.95 -28.02 -2.55
N LYS A 226 9.66 -26.78 -2.91
CA LYS A 226 10.62 -25.68 -2.83
C LYS A 226 10.87 -25.25 -1.39
N PHE A 227 9.82 -25.20 -0.57
CA PHE A 227 9.98 -24.98 0.86
C PHE A 227 10.75 -26.12 1.54
N ALA A 228 10.50 -27.38 1.16
CA ALA A 228 11.26 -28.52 1.69
C ALA A 228 12.74 -28.44 1.32
N ARG A 229 13.06 -28.06 0.07
CA ARG A 229 14.43 -27.82 -0.38
C ARG A 229 15.10 -26.66 0.36
N LEU A 230 14.35 -25.58 0.61
CA LEU A 230 14.83 -24.46 1.42
C LEU A 230 15.14 -24.92 2.85
N LEU A 231 14.21 -25.63 3.50
CA LEU A 231 14.43 -26.16 4.86
C LEU A 231 15.70 -27.00 4.94
N GLN A 232 15.95 -27.83 3.94
CA GLN A 232 17.18 -28.61 3.83
C GLN A 232 18.43 -27.71 3.86
N GLN A 233 18.49 -26.68 3.02
CA GLN A 233 19.63 -25.76 2.96
C GLN A 233 19.80 -24.98 4.26
N LEU A 234 18.69 -24.47 4.83
CA LEU A 234 18.71 -23.75 6.10
C LEU A 234 19.32 -24.59 7.23
N VAL A 235 18.93 -25.85 7.32
CA VAL A 235 19.41 -26.75 8.38
C VAL A 235 20.83 -27.25 8.10
N GLU A 236 21.08 -27.79 6.90
CA GLU A 236 22.33 -28.50 6.58
C GLU A 236 23.50 -27.55 6.31
N GLU A 237 23.24 -26.41 5.66
CA GLU A 237 24.30 -25.47 5.26
C GLU A 237 24.46 -24.31 6.25
N HIS A 238 23.38 -23.91 6.92
CA HIS A 238 23.39 -22.77 7.86
C HIS A 238 23.22 -23.17 9.33
N GLY A 239 23.02 -24.46 9.63
CA GLY A 239 22.81 -24.93 11.00
C GLY A 239 21.58 -24.30 11.67
N ALA A 240 20.60 -23.84 10.87
CA ALA A 240 19.47 -23.09 11.39
C ALA A 240 18.53 -23.99 12.22
N ARG A 241 17.93 -23.37 13.23
CA ARG A 241 16.76 -23.90 13.96
C ARG A 241 15.54 -23.26 13.35
N VAL A 242 14.62 -24.05 12.81
CA VAL A 242 13.48 -23.53 12.05
C VAL A 242 12.18 -23.75 12.82
N ILE A 243 11.39 -22.69 12.94
CA ILE A 243 10.00 -22.76 13.44
C ILE A 243 9.06 -22.51 12.27
N MET A 244 8.32 -23.53 11.86
CA MET A 244 7.23 -23.40 10.89
C MET A 244 6.05 -22.70 11.57
N THR A 245 5.60 -21.59 11.01
CA THR A 245 4.49 -20.78 11.51
C THR A 245 3.30 -20.86 10.55
N GLY A 246 2.11 -20.55 11.08
CA GLY A 246 0.88 -20.48 10.29
C GLY A 246 -0.38 -20.62 11.12
N ALA A 247 -1.52 -20.26 10.54
CA ALA A 247 -2.84 -20.50 11.09
C ALA A 247 -3.25 -21.98 10.95
N ALA A 248 -4.26 -22.41 11.70
CA ALA A 248 -4.76 -23.79 11.63
C ALA A 248 -5.18 -24.22 10.21
N GLY A 249 -5.73 -23.30 9.42
CA GLY A 249 -6.09 -23.56 8.01
C GLY A 249 -4.90 -23.80 7.08
N GLU A 250 -3.67 -23.56 7.54
CA GLU A 250 -2.43 -23.75 6.78
C GLU A 250 -1.71 -25.06 7.15
N ALA A 251 -2.26 -25.86 8.08
CA ALA A 251 -1.66 -27.12 8.52
C ALA A 251 -1.37 -28.07 7.35
N ALA A 252 -2.30 -28.20 6.40
CA ALA A 252 -2.18 -29.12 5.27
C ALA A 252 -0.98 -28.82 4.35
N ILE A 253 -0.61 -27.55 4.14
CA ILE A 253 0.60 -27.23 3.35
C ILE A 253 1.87 -27.52 4.15
N ILE A 254 1.88 -27.21 5.46
CA ILE A 254 3.03 -27.46 6.34
C ILE A 254 3.30 -28.96 6.48
N GLU A 255 2.25 -29.78 6.64
CA GLU A 255 2.37 -31.23 6.67
C GLU A 255 2.96 -31.80 5.37
N LYS A 256 2.53 -31.29 4.20
CA LYS A 256 3.12 -31.68 2.91
C LYS A 256 4.60 -31.35 2.84
N ILE A 257 5.01 -30.15 3.28
CA ILE A 257 6.42 -29.74 3.33
C ILE A 257 7.22 -30.69 4.22
N LEU A 258 6.75 -30.93 5.45
CA LEU A 258 7.43 -31.78 6.43
C LEU A 258 7.45 -33.26 6.03
N SER A 259 6.51 -33.71 5.19
CA SER A 259 6.53 -35.07 4.63
C SER A 259 7.65 -35.27 3.60
N ILE A 260 8.12 -34.19 2.97
CA ILE A 260 9.22 -34.20 1.99
C ILE A 260 10.56 -34.05 2.70
N TYR A 261 10.66 -33.13 3.66
CA TYR A 261 11.87 -32.90 4.45
C TYR A 261 11.54 -32.56 5.90
N ASN A 262 12.09 -33.33 6.84
CA ASN A 262 11.96 -33.10 8.27
C ASN A 262 13.31 -33.32 8.96
N HIS A 263 13.56 -32.60 10.06
CA HIS A 263 14.81 -32.65 10.79
C HIS A 263 14.59 -32.28 12.28
N PRO A 264 15.39 -32.79 13.23
CA PRO A 264 15.27 -32.42 14.66
C PRO A 264 15.36 -30.92 14.96
N ASN A 265 16.00 -30.15 14.08
CA ASN A 265 16.08 -28.68 14.20
C ASN A 265 14.84 -27.95 13.67
N ILE A 266 13.77 -28.67 13.28
CA ILE A 266 12.54 -28.09 12.74
C ILE A 266 11.39 -28.38 13.70
N ALA A 267 10.71 -27.32 14.15
CA ALA A 267 9.49 -27.41 14.94
C ALA A 267 8.32 -26.76 14.21
N SER A 268 7.09 -27.22 14.49
CA SER A 268 5.88 -26.67 13.88
C SER A 268 4.96 -26.04 14.92
N ALA A 269 4.78 -24.72 14.79
CA ALA A 269 3.86 -23.87 15.56
C ALA A 269 2.53 -23.62 14.83
N VAL A 270 2.30 -24.28 13.67
CA VAL A 270 1.09 -24.07 12.85
C VAL A 270 -0.18 -24.36 13.64
N GLY A 271 -1.08 -23.37 13.73
CA GLY A 271 -2.32 -23.47 14.49
C GLY A 271 -2.16 -23.63 16.01
N LYS A 272 -0.95 -23.49 16.55
CA LYS A 272 -0.63 -23.68 17.99
C LYS A 272 -0.31 -22.38 18.72
N THR A 273 -0.42 -21.24 18.05
CA THR A 273 -0.09 -19.93 18.61
C THR A 273 -1.27 -18.97 18.43
N ASN A 274 -1.51 -18.14 19.44
CA ASN A 274 -2.26 -16.90 19.27
C ASN A 274 -1.33 -15.75 18.82
N LEU A 275 -1.88 -14.57 18.54
CA LEU A 275 -1.11 -13.45 18.01
C LEU A 275 0.01 -12.97 18.94
N GLY A 276 -0.21 -12.96 20.25
CA GLY A 276 0.82 -12.55 21.21
C GLY A 276 1.94 -13.57 21.35
N GLU A 277 1.61 -14.86 21.28
CA GLU A 277 2.58 -15.96 21.25
C GLU A 277 3.41 -15.96 19.96
N LEU A 278 2.77 -15.73 18.81
CA LEU A 278 3.45 -15.58 17.53
C LEU A 278 4.37 -14.36 17.55
N ALA A 279 3.91 -13.21 18.06
CA ALA A 279 4.71 -12.01 18.20
C ALA A 279 5.97 -12.26 19.06
N ALA A 280 5.82 -12.98 20.18
CA ALA A 280 6.94 -13.36 21.05
C ALA A 280 7.92 -14.31 20.35
N LEU A 281 7.44 -15.31 19.60
CA LEU A 281 8.31 -16.20 18.81
C LEU A 281 9.07 -15.43 17.73
N LEU A 282 8.39 -14.53 17.02
CA LEU A 282 9.01 -13.71 15.98
C LEU A 282 10.08 -12.80 16.59
N GLN A 283 9.79 -12.10 17.68
CA GLN A 283 10.76 -11.23 18.37
C GLN A 283 12.02 -12.01 18.79
N ARG A 284 11.87 -13.29 19.15
CA ARG A 284 13.01 -14.14 19.53
C ARG A 284 13.83 -14.64 18.33
N ALA A 285 13.26 -14.64 17.12
CA ALA A 285 13.88 -15.15 15.91
C ALA A 285 14.91 -14.16 15.35
N ASP A 286 15.97 -14.70 14.75
CA ASP A 286 17.00 -13.93 14.03
C ASP A 286 16.51 -13.45 12.66
N ALA A 287 15.54 -14.17 12.06
CA ALA A 287 14.85 -13.78 10.84
C ALA A 287 13.50 -14.49 10.66
N LEU A 288 12.60 -13.88 9.87
CA LEU A 288 11.42 -14.50 9.29
C LEU A 288 11.57 -14.63 7.76
N ILE A 289 11.33 -15.81 7.22
CA ILE A 289 11.13 -16.03 5.78
C ILE A 289 9.64 -16.21 5.52
N THR A 290 9.05 -15.38 4.66
CA THR A 290 7.60 -15.38 4.42
C THR A 290 7.22 -14.75 3.07
N GLY A 291 5.99 -14.95 2.63
CA GLY A 291 5.38 -14.11 1.58
C GLY A 291 4.68 -12.87 2.16
N ASP A 292 4.00 -12.11 1.30
CA ASP A 292 3.14 -10.96 1.68
C ASP A 292 1.92 -11.43 2.50
N THR A 293 2.09 -11.50 3.82
CA THR A 293 1.13 -12.05 4.79
C THR A 293 1.13 -11.27 6.11
N GLY A 294 0.10 -11.45 6.95
CA GLY A 294 0.02 -10.83 8.28
C GLY A 294 1.26 -11.03 9.17
N PRO A 295 1.83 -12.26 9.27
CA PRO A 295 3.07 -12.50 10.01
C PRO A 295 4.27 -11.67 9.55
N MET A 296 4.36 -11.29 8.27
CA MET A 296 5.40 -10.38 7.77
C MET A 296 5.35 -9.03 8.49
N HIS A 297 4.16 -8.44 8.56
CA HIS A 297 3.97 -7.16 9.25
C HIS A 297 4.18 -7.27 10.75
N LEU A 298 3.77 -8.39 11.36
CA LEU A 298 3.96 -8.62 12.78
C LEU A 298 5.44 -8.75 13.15
N ALA A 299 6.22 -9.49 12.34
CA ALA A 299 7.67 -9.63 12.50
C ALA A 299 8.36 -8.26 12.48
N VAL A 300 8.05 -7.44 11.47
CA VAL A 300 8.54 -6.07 11.38
C VAL A 300 8.15 -5.24 12.60
N ALA A 301 6.91 -5.38 13.08
CA ALA A 301 6.39 -4.62 14.21
C ALA A 301 7.07 -4.93 15.55
N VAL A 302 7.65 -6.12 15.69
CA VAL A 302 8.40 -6.55 16.88
C VAL A 302 9.92 -6.51 16.68
N GLY A 303 10.39 -5.97 15.55
CA GLY A 303 11.81 -5.76 15.25
C GLY A 303 12.53 -6.96 14.62
N THR A 304 11.81 -7.99 14.18
CA THR A 304 12.38 -9.17 13.52
C THR A 304 12.68 -8.88 12.06
N PRO A 305 13.92 -9.13 11.58
CA PRO A 305 14.25 -8.98 10.18
C PRO A 305 13.47 -9.94 9.29
N VAL A 306 13.05 -9.46 8.10
CA VAL A 306 12.27 -10.24 7.15
C VAL A 306 13.02 -10.47 5.85
N ILE A 307 12.90 -11.68 5.32
CA ILE A 307 13.20 -12.05 3.93
C ILE A 307 11.86 -12.38 3.26
N ALA A 308 11.36 -11.46 2.44
CA ALA A 308 10.02 -11.53 1.89
C ALA A 308 10.00 -11.98 0.43
N LEU A 309 9.17 -12.97 0.12
CA LEU A 309 8.91 -13.48 -1.22
C LEU A 309 7.63 -12.85 -1.77
N PHE A 310 7.75 -11.90 -2.68
CA PHE A 310 6.60 -11.22 -3.26
C PHE A 310 6.14 -11.95 -4.52
N LEU A 311 5.02 -12.67 -4.41
CA LEU A 311 4.46 -13.52 -5.47
C LEU A 311 3.06 -13.07 -5.89
N ALA A 312 2.68 -13.47 -7.11
CA ALA A 312 1.36 -13.20 -7.69
C ALA A 312 0.98 -11.71 -7.67
N SER A 313 -0.09 -11.35 -6.94
CA SER A 313 -0.60 -9.98 -6.92
C SER A 313 0.08 -9.10 -5.88
N ALA A 314 0.98 -9.64 -5.05
CA ALA A 314 1.72 -8.84 -4.07
C ALA A 314 2.76 -7.95 -4.78
N TYR A 315 2.89 -6.70 -4.33
CA TYR A 315 3.89 -5.75 -4.82
C TYR A 315 4.59 -5.05 -3.66
N CYS A 316 5.92 -5.13 -3.60
CA CYS A 316 6.67 -4.66 -2.43
C CYS A 316 6.47 -3.17 -2.14
N PHE A 317 6.38 -2.33 -3.17
CA PHE A 317 6.14 -0.89 -3.01
C PHE A 317 4.78 -0.56 -2.39
N GLU A 318 3.79 -1.47 -2.43
CA GLU A 318 2.48 -1.25 -1.81
C GLU A 318 2.41 -1.75 -0.37
N THR A 319 2.83 -3.00 -0.13
CA THR A 319 2.64 -3.69 1.17
C THR A 319 3.93 -4.28 1.75
N GLY A 320 5.09 -3.92 1.22
CA GLY A 320 6.38 -4.38 1.70
C GLY A 320 6.63 -4.09 3.19
N PRO A 321 7.60 -4.80 3.80
CA PRO A 321 7.91 -4.69 5.21
C PRO A 321 8.33 -3.24 5.56
N TYR A 322 7.49 -2.56 6.36
CA TYR A 322 7.69 -1.16 6.74
C TYR A 322 8.64 -1.04 7.92
N SER A 323 9.92 -1.26 7.66
CA SER A 323 11.06 -0.93 8.54
C SER A 323 12.35 -1.01 7.74
N ARG A 324 13.46 -0.52 8.29
CA ARG A 324 14.78 -0.66 7.67
C ARG A 324 15.31 -2.08 7.85
N GLY A 325 16.06 -2.58 6.86
CA GLY A 325 16.88 -3.78 7.04
C GLY A 325 16.25 -5.10 6.63
N ASN A 326 15.17 -5.06 5.84
CA ASN A 326 14.53 -6.26 5.29
C ASN A 326 15.01 -6.50 3.85
N LEU A 327 15.03 -7.78 3.46
CA LEU A 327 15.33 -8.21 2.10
C LEU A 327 14.05 -8.69 1.42
N ILE A 328 13.86 -8.28 0.17
CA ILE A 328 12.69 -8.63 -0.61
C ILE A 328 13.15 -9.21 -1.92
N ILE A 329 12.58 -10.34 -2.33
CA ILE A 329 12.80 -10.93 -3.64
C ILE A 329 11.48 -11.00 -4.41
N GLN A 330 11.48 -10.48 -5.63
CA GLN A 330 10.30 -10.37 -6.48
C GLN A 330 10.63 -10.79 -7.91
N PRO A 331 9.80 -11.59 -8.58
CA PRO A 331 10.05 -12.07 -9.94
C PRO A 331 9.96 -10.94 -10.97
N GLN A 332 10.88 -10.94 -11.95
CA GLN A 332 10.88 -10.01 -13.08
C GLN A 332 10.16 -10.62 -14.27
N ILE A 333 8.83 -10.51 -14.25
CA ILE A 333 7.98 -10.96 -15.36
C ILE A 333 6.93 -9.91 -15.71
N SER A 334 6.45 -9.93 -16.96
CA SER A 334 5.52 -8.92 -17.49
C SER A 334 4.19 -8.84 -16.73
N CYS A 335 3.71 -9.97 -16.19
CA CYS A 335 2.45 -10.01 -15.45
C CYS A 335 2.59 -9.72 -13.95
N ASN A 336 3.79 -9.38 -13.44
CA ASN A 336 4.00 -9.06 -12.02
C ASN A 336 4.08 -7.55 -11.76
N PRO A 337 3.30 -6.99 -10.80
CA PRO A 337 2.32 -7.67 -9.96
C PRO A 337 1.03 -8.00 -10.73
N CYS A 338 0.45 -9.20 -10.53
CA CYS A 338 -0.69 -9.62 -11.33
C CYS A 338 -2.01 -8.97 -10.90
N ASN A 339 -2.99 -8.94 -11.81
CA ASN A 339 -4.34 -8.49 -11.49
C ASN A 339 -4.98 -9.45 -10.48
N PRO A 340 -5.36 -8.99 -9.27
CA PRO A 340 -5.94 -9.86 -8.25
C PRO A 340 -7.26 -10.51 -8.70
N ASN A 341 -7.99 -9.88 -9.62
CA ASN A 341 -9.31 -10.31 -10.10
C ASN A 341 -9.26 -11.32 -11.27
N PHE A 342 -8.06 -11.62 -11.79
CA PHE A 342 -7.89 -12.62 -12.84
C PHE A 342 -7.34 -13.94 -12.27
N SER A 343 -7.85 -15.04 -12.81
CA SER A 343 -7.30 -16.37 -12.55
C SER A 343 -5.98 -16.53 -13.31
N CYS A 344 -4.96 -17.05 -12.65
CA CYS A 344 -3.64 -17.24 -13.24
C CYS A 344 -3.65 -18.50 -14.12
N PRO A 345 -3.35 -18.41 -15.43
CA PRO A 345 -3.31 -19.59 -16.30
C PRO A 345 -2.07 -20.45 -16.03
N ARG A 346 -0.95 -19.83 -15.62
CA ARG A 346 0.33 -20.51 -15.36
C ARG A 346 1.16 -19.72 -14.33
N PRO A 347 1.51 -20.29 -13.17
CA PRO A 347 2.19 -19.58 -12.09
C PRO A 347 3.71 -19.45 -12.29
N ASP A 348 4.17 -19.05 -13.47
CA ASP A 348 5.61 -18.98 -13.82
C ASP A 348 6.44 -18.09 -12.87
N CYS A 349 5.81 -17.09 -12.25
CA CYS A 349 6.42 -16.26 -11.21
C CYS A 349 7.01 -17.06 -10.04
N HIS A 350 6.42 -18.22 -9.72
CA HIS A 350 6.90 -19.06 -8.63
C HIS A 350 8.24 -19.71 -8.97
N ASP A 351 8.48 -20.01 -10.24
CA ASP A 351 9.69 -20.68 -10.75
C ASP A 351 10.88 -19.74 -10.93
N GLN A 352 10.62 -18.43 -10.97
CA GLN A 352 11.67 -17.41 -11.02
C GLN A 352 12.47 -17.33 -9.71
N ILE A 353 11.83 -17.60 -8.56
CA ILE A 353 12.51 -17.62 -7.26
C ILE A 353 12.90 -19.07 -6.96
N THR A 354 14.15 -19.28 -6.54
CA THR A 354 14.68 -20.60 -6.15
C THR A 354 15.00 -20.67 -4.65
N PRO A 355 15.01 -21.87 -4.04
CA PRO A 355 15.45 -22.07 -2.65
C PRO A 355 16.84 -21.52 -2.37
N GLU A 356 17.76 -21.69 -3.32
CA GLU A 356 19.16 -21.28 -3.22
C GLU A 356 19.27 -19.75 -3.09
N MET A 357 18.47 -18.99 -3.85
CA MET A 357 18.41 -17.54 -3.74
C MET A 357 17.98 -17.12 -2.33
N VAL A 358 16.93 -17.75 -1.77
CA VAL A 358 16.38 -17.40 -0.46
C VAL A 358 17.34 -17.76 0.68
N ALA A 359 17.97 -18.94 0.61
CA ALA A 359 18.99 -19.35 1.57
C ALA A 359 20.20 -18.39 1.56
N TYR A 360 20.62 -17.97 0.37
CA TYR A 360 21.67 -16.97 0.22
C TYR A 360 21.29 -15.60 0.81
N LEU A 361 20.06 -15.12 0.58
CA LEU A 361 19.58 -13.88 1.21
C LEU A 361 19.56 -14.00 2.74
N LEU A 362 19.21 -15.16 3.30
CA LEU A 362 19.33 -15.39 4.75
C LEU A 362 20.78 -15.31 5.20
N LYS A 363 21.70 -15.98 4.50
CA LYS A 363 23.13 -15.92 4.83
C LYS A 363 23.64 -14.48 4.84
N LEU A 364 23.28 -13.69 3.82
CA LEU A 364 23.60 -12.26 3.80
C LEU A 364 23.01 -11.55 5.00
N ARG A 365 21.73 -11.76 5.29
CA ARG A 365 21.08 -11.06 6.41
C ARG A 365 21.72 -11.39 7.76
N LEU A 366 22.12 -12.63 7.98
CA LEU A 366 22.73 -13.08 9.23
C LEU A 366 24.21 -12.67 9.37
N ALA A 367 24.92 -12.50 8.26
CA ALA A 367 26.36 -12.22 8.27
C ALA A 367 26.71 -10.73 8.41
N THR A 368 25.77 -9.83 8.12
CA THR A 368 26.03 -8.39 8.04
C THR A 368 25.03 -7.57 8.84
N SER A 369 25.49 -6.43 9.36
CA SER A 369 24.61 -5.43 9.97
C SER A 369 23.64 -4.84 8.92
N ALA A 370 22.53 -4.25 9.37
CA ALA A 370 21.56 -3.65 8.47
C ALA A 370 22.19 -2.55 7.57
N GLU A 371 23.15 -1.79 8.10
CA GLU A 371 23.85 -0.73 7.36
C GLU A 371 24.80 -1.29 6.29
N GLU A 372 25.47 -2.40 6.58
CA GLU A 372 26.38 -3.04 5.62
C GLU A 372 25.60 -3.70 4.47
N VAL A 373 24.46 -4.34 4.75
CA VAL A 373 23.58 -4.91 3.72
C VAL A 373 23.13 -3.83 2.72
N ALA A 374 22.95 -2.59 3.19
CA ALA A 374 22.63 -1.45 2.35
C ALA A 374 23.77 -1.02 1.39
N SER A 375 24.90 -1.71 1.36
CA SER A 375 26.01 -1.45 0.44
C SER A 375 26.48 -2.69 -0.33
N LEU A 376 25.84 -3.85 -0.10
CA LEU A 376 26.24 -5.10 -0.72
C LEU A 376 25.81 -5.16 -2.18
N ALA A 377 26.77 -5.49 -3.04
CA ALA A 377 26.47 -6.06 -4.35
C ALA A 377 26.07 -7.52 -4.15
N ILE A 378 24.89 -7.87 -4.65
CA ILE A 378 24.40 -9.24 -4.60
C ILE A 378 25.07 -10.10 -5.69
N ASP A 379 25.21 -11.40 -5.45
CA ASP A 379 25.68 -12.34 -6.47
C ASP A 379 24.63 -12.48 -7.58
N GLU A 380 24.84 -11.77 -8.69
CA GLU A 380 23.94 -11.79 -9.85
C GLU A 380 23.98 -13.10 -10.62
N THR A 381 25.00 -13.95 -10.42
CA THR A 381 24.99 -15.31 -10.98
C THR A 381 23.95 -16.18 -10.29
N LEU A 382 23.69 -15.91 -9.00
CA LEU A 382 22.66 -16.57 -8.21
C LEU A 382 21.31 -15.86 -8.27
N CYS A 383 21.30 -14.53 -8.34
CA CYS A 383 20.10 -13.70 -8.42
C CYS A 383 20.08 -12.87 -9.72
N PRO A 384 19.88 -13.49 -10.90
CA PRO A 384 19.96 -12.78 -12.18
C PRO A 384 18.94 -11.64 -12.26
N PRO A 385 19.35 -10.44 -12.68
CA PRO A 385 18.50 -9.24 -12.66
C PRO A 385 17.31 -9.30 -13.62
N ASP A 386 17.40 -10.10 -14.67
CA ASP A 386 16.33 -10.41 -15.63
C ASP A 386 15.33 -11.45 -15.11
N GLN A 387 15.70 -12.22 -14.08
CA GLN A 387 14.88 -13.25 -13.45
C GLN A 387 14.16 -12.71 -12.20
N VAL A 388 14.88 -12.00 -11.34
CA VAL A 388 14.39 -11.48 -10.05
C VAL A 388 14.92 -10.07 -9.79
N ALA A 389 14.15 -9.24 -9.10
CA ALA A 389 14.69 -8.09 -8.39
C ALA A 389 14.83 -8.42 -6.91
N VAL A 390 15.98 -8.05 -6.36
CA VAL A 390 16.20 -8.09 -4.92
C VAL A 390 16.25 -6.67 -4.41
N TYR A 391 15.46 -6.38 -3.39
CA TYR A 391 15.39 -5.07 -2.77
C TYR A 391 15.79 -5.12 -1.30
N TYR A 392 16.29 -3.99 -0.82
CA TYR A 392 16.51 -3.68 0.58
C TYR A 392 15.56 -2.56 1.00
N SER A 393 14.85 -2.73 2.12
CA SER A 393 13.95 -1.70 2.64
C SER A 393 14.71 -0.63 3.45
N ASP A 394 14.51 0.64 3.12
CA ASP A 394 15.01 1.79 3.88
C ASP A 394 14.02 2.96 3.81
N PHE A 395 14.36 4.08 4.44
CA PHE A 395 13.59 5.31 4.38
C PHE A 395 14.36 6.39 3.63
N ASP A 396 13.65 7.18 2.82
CA ASP A 396 14.23 8.37 2.21
C ASP A 396 14.44 9.51 3.24
N GLU A 397 15.05 10.61 2.79
CA GLU A 397 15.32 11.77 3.65
C GLU A 397 14.06 12.34 4.32
N GLU A 398 12.89 12.18 3.68
CA GLU A 398 11.59 12.66 4.16
C GLU A 398 10.85 11.61 5.01
N GLY A 399 11.45 10.45 5.26
CA GLY A 399 10.88 9.41 6.11
C GLY A 399 9.76 8.61 5.44
N PHE A 400 9.69 8.59 4.11
CA PHE A 400 8.86 7.64 3.37
C PHE A 400 9.64 6.35 3.15
N LEU A 401 8.97 5.20 3.26
CA LEU A 401 9.59 3.91 2.94
C LEU A 401 9.94 3.87 1.45
N ASP A 402 11.09 3.29 1.16
CA ASP A 402 11.55 3.01 -0.19
C ASP A 402 12.29 1.66 -0.26
N PHE A 403 12.47 1.16 -1.47
CA PHE A 403 13.07 -0.13 -1.75
C PHE A 403 14.25 0.04 -2.70
N ARG A 404 15.46 0.01 -2.14
CA ARG A 404 16.69 0.11 -2.94
C ARG A 404 16.99 -1.24 -3.57
N ARG A 405 17.13 -1.26 -4.90
CA ARG A 405 17.49 -2.48 -5.63
C ARG A 405 18.95 -2.88 -5.34
N LEU A 406 19.21 -4.16 -5.12
CA LEU A 406 20.52 -4.74 -4.78
C LEU A 406 21.22 -5.41 -5.96
N ASN A 407 20.47 -5.90 -6.95
CA ASN A 407 21.01 -6.33 -8.23
C ASN A 407 20.81 -5.25 -9.30
N SER A 408 21.55 -5.37 -10.40
CA SER A 408 21.49 -4.47 -11.53
C SER A 408 20.05 -4.30 -12.05
N PRO A 409 19.68 -3.11 -12.55
CA PRO A 409 18.41 -2.90 -13.21
C PRO A 409 18.24 -3.80 -14.45
N ALA A 410 17.01 -4.19 -14.76
CA ALA A 410 16.68 -5.00 -15.94
C ALA A 410 15.47 -4.43 -16.67
N ALA A 411 15.37 -4.74 -17.97
CA ALA A 411 14.25 -4.31 -18.79
C ALA A 411 12.93 -4.89 -18.26
N ARG A 412 11.88 -4.06 -18.23
CA ARG A 412 10.56 -4.42 -17.69
C ARG A 412 9.47 -3.86 -18.59
N LEU A 413 8.47 -4.70 -18.91
CA LEU A 413 7.35 -4.34 -19.79
C LEU A 413 7.79 -3.84 -21.18
N GLY A 414 8.93 -4.32 -21.70
CA GLY A 414 9.50 -3.86 -22.96
C GLY A 414 10.29 -2.54 -22.86
N TYR A 415 10.35 -1.93 -21.68
CA TYR A 415 11.09 -0.69 -21.44
C TYR A 415 12.49 -0.96 -20.90
N HIS A 416 13.44 -0.13 -21.33
CA HIS A 416 14.78 -0.11 -20.75
C HIS A 416 14.70 0.35 -19.27
N PRO A 417 15.46 -0.26 -18.35
CA PRO A 417 15.29 -0.05 -16.90
C PRO A 417 15.31 1.42 -16.48
N ALA A 418 16.22 2.21 -17.05
CA ALA A 418 16.34 3.64 -16.76
C ALA A 418 15.04 4.45 -16.95
N TYR A 419 14.17 4.06 -17.88
CA TYR A 419 12.86 4.72 -18.07
C TYR A 419 11.87 4.32 -16.98
N PHE A 420 11.88 3.05 -16.59
CA PHE A 420 10.97 2.56 -15.56
C PHE A 420 11.27 3.22 -14.20
N ASP A 421 12.54 3.21 -13.80
CA ASP A 421 13.00 3.81 -12.55
C ASP A 421 12.76 5.33 -12.58
N ALA A 422 13.07 6.00 -13.70
CA ALA A 422 12.80 7.43 -13.86
C ALA A 422 11.33 7.80 -13.71
N ALA A 423 10.40 6.95 -14.19
CA ALA A 423 8.97 7.18 -14.03
C ALA A 423 8.51 7.01 -12.57
N MET A 424 8.98 5.96 -11.90
CA MET A 424 8.68 5.73 -10.48
C MET A 424 9.16 6.89 -9.61
N ASP A 425 10.38 7.37 -9.86
CA ASP A 425 10.97 8.50 -9.15
C ASP A 425 10.22 9.80 -9.46
N ALA A 426 9.86 10.03 -10.73
CA ALA A 426 9.12 11.22 -11.13
C ALA A 426 7.74 11.27 -10.44
N TYR A 427 7.03 10.14 -10.36
CA TYR A 427 5.79 10.06 -9.60
C TYR A 427 5.99 10.25 -8.11
N ARG A 428 7.00 9.62 -7.52
CA ARG A 428 7.32 9.77 -6.09
C ARG A 428 7.45 11.24 -5.71
N HIS A 429 8.28 11.97 -6.46
CA HIS A 429 8.51 13.40 -6.25
C HIS A 429 7.27 14.24 -6.54
N LEU A 430 6.58 13.96 -7.65
CA LEU A 430 5.37 14.68 -8.04
C LEU A 430 4.34 14.69 -6.91
N TRP A 431 4.01 13.53 -6.35
CA TRP A 431 2.94 13.39 -5.36
C TRP A 431 3.31 13.95 -3.99
N LYS A 432 4.55 13.75 -3.53
CA LYS A 432 5.04 14.30 -2.25
C LYS A 432 5.00 15.82 -2.24
N GLU A 433 5.39 16.44 -3.35
CA GLU A 433 5.36 17.90 -3.47
C GLU A 433 3.92 18.42 -3.64
N GLU A 434 3.11 17.76 -4.49
CA GLU A 434 1.73 18.16 -4.78
C GLU A 434 0.85 18.19 -3.52
N PHE A 435 1.00 17.19 -2.65
CA PHE A 435 0.13 16.99 -1.49
C PHE A 435 0.71 17.48 -0.17
N GLY A 436 1.82 18.23 -0.20
CA GLY A 436 2.27 19.05 0.94
C GLY A 436 3.07 18.33 2.03
N MET A 437 4.06 17.52 1.65
CA MET A 437 5.02 16.92 2.61
C MET A 437 6.47 17.42 2.43
N MET A 438 6.70 18.37 1.50
CA MET A 438 8.02 18.92 1.19
C MET A 438 8.03 20.45 1.36
N PRO A 439 9.07 21.06 1.94
CA PRO A 439 9.63 22.25 1.33
C PRO A 439 10.27 21.80 0.02
N VAL A 440 9.83 22.34 -1.12
CA VAL A 440 10.47 22.06 -2.43
C VAL A 440 11.94 22.47 -2.30
N LYS A 441 12.86 21.51 -2.09
CA LYS A 441 14.26 21.75 -2.44
C LYS A 441 14.21 22.00 -3.94
N ASP A 442 14.68 23.18 -4.38
CA ASP A 442 14.68 23.57 -5.78
C ASP A 442 14.97 22.36 -6.64
N VAL A 443 14.00 21.96 -7.47
CA VAL A 443 14.24 21.01 -8.56
C VAL A 443 15.51 21.53 -9.22
N PRO A 444 16.60 20.73 -9.32
CA PRO A 444 17.84 21.21 -9.91
C PRO A 444 17.49 21.97 -11.17
N HIS A 445 17.92 23.22 -11.28
CA HIS A 445 17.58 24.08 -12.41
C HIS A 445 18.11 23.38 -13.66
N VAL A 446 17.25 22.62 -14.35
CA VAL A 446 17.64 21.91 -15.57
C VAL A 446 17.64 22.96 -16.66
N GLU A 447 18.75 23.69 -16.80
CA GLU A 447 19.06 24.30 -18.09
C GLU A 447 19.04 23.16 -19.11
N ALA A 448 18.21 23.29 -20.14
CA ALA A 448 18.14 22.34 -21.23
C ALA A 448 19.52 22.27 -21.90
N THR A 449 20.40 21.41 -21.41
CA THR A 449 21.71 21.23 -22.04
C THR A 449 21.47 20.53 -23.36
N ASN A 450 22.03 21.10 -24.43
CA ASN A 450 21.90 20.66 -25.83
C ASN A 450 22.48 19.26 -26.13
N LYS A 451 22.70 18.39 -25.13
CA LYS A 451 23.18 17.02 -25.31
C LYS A 451 22.06 16.00 -25.58
N LEU A 452 20.87 16.46 -25.94
CA LEU A 452 19.61 15.69 -26.06
C LEU A 452 19.31 15.15 -27.47
N ALA A 453 20.31 14.69 -28.22
CA ALA A 453 20.07 14.18 -29.57
C ALA A 453 19.74 12.67 -29.67
N VAL A 454 19.69 11.92 -28.55
CA VAL A 454 19.51 10.44 -28.62
C VAL A 454 18.58 9.89 -27.51
N ILE A 455 17.57 10.65 -27.10
CA ILE A 455 16.39 10.08 -26.41
C ILE A 455 15.22 10.40 -27.31
N ASP A 456 14.76 9.41 -28.07
CA ASP A 456 13.59 9.56 -28.93
C ASP A 456 12.42 10.06 -28.05
N HIS A 457 11.87 11.23 -28.37
CA HIS A 457 10.68 11.76 -27.70
C HIS A 457 9.44 10.86 -27.91
N ARG A 458 9.59 9.79 -28.69
CA ARG A 458 8.66 8.66 -28.81
C ARG A 458 9.07 7.43 -27.99
N ALA A 459 9.85 7.61 -26.93
CA ALA A 459 10.05 6.56 -25.92
C ALA A 459 8.69 5.99 -25.53
N GLU A 460 8.46 4.75 -25.94
CA GLU A 460 7.19 4.06 -25.78
C GLU A 460 6.79 4.18 -24.30
N GLY A 461 5.65 4.82 -24.00
CA GLY A 461 5.21 5.08 -22.62
C GLY A 461 4.83 6.54 -22.33
N THR A 462 5.57 7.54 -22.83
CA THR A 462 5.22 8.97 -22.62
C THR A 462 4.72 9.68 -23.89
N ALA A 463 4.58 8.99 -25.01
CA ALA A 463 4.17 9.61 -26.28
C ALA A 463 2.81 10.34 -26.19
N GLY A 464 1.89 9.87 -25.35
CA GLY A 464 0.61 10.53 -25.09
C GLY A 464 0.67 11.71 -24.12
N LEU A 465 1.83 12.07 -23.57
CA LEU A 465 1.92 13.08 -22.50
C LEU A 465 1.61 14.49 -23.02
N ASP A 466 2.22 14.88 -24.13
CA ASP A 466 1.93 16.17 -24.76
C ASP A 466 0.49 16.24 -25.25
N GLU A 467 -0.05 15.11 -25.73
CA GLU A 467 -1.44 14.99 -26.14
C GLU A 467 -2.40 15.22 -24.96
N ALA A 468 -2.15 14.59 -23.80
CA ALA A 468 -2.93 14.79 -22.58
C ALA A 468 -2.85 16.23 -22.06
N ILE A 469 -1.64 16.82 -22.06
CA ILE A 469 -1.43 18.21 -21.63
C ILE A 469 -2.20 19.17 -22.55
N ASN A 470 -2.14 18.96 -23.87
CA ASN A 470 -2.85 19.78 -24.85
C ASN A 470 -4.37 19.60 -24.75
N ALA A 471 -4.86 18.37 -24.51
CA ALA A 471 -6.27 18.11 -24.25
C ALA A 471 -6.74 18.83 -22.98
N ALA A 472 -5.92 18.84 -21.92
CA ALA A 472 -6.21 19.58 -20.70
C ALA A 472 -6.24 21.10 -20.92
N VAL A 473 -5.32 21.66 -21.72
CA VAL A 473 -5.35 23.10 -22.09
C VAL A 473 -6.67 23.46 -22.79
N LYS A 474 -7.08 22.66 -23.79
CA LYS A 474 -8.38 22.84 -24.45
C LYS A 474 -9.55 22.72 -23.46
N GLY A 475 -9.46 21.78 -22.52
CA GLY A 475 -10.45 21.60 -21.45
C GLY A 475 -10.62 22.84 -20.58
N VAL A 476 -9.52 23.52 -20.23
CA VAL A 476 -9.55 24.81 -19.51
C VAL A 476 -10.31 25.86 -20.32
N GLU A 477 -9.96 26.06 -21.59
CA GLU A 477 -10.59 27.06 -22.47
C GLU A 477 -12.10 26.81 -22.63
N VAL A 478 -12.49 25.55 -22.85
CA VAL A 478 -13.90 25.17 -23.01
C VAL A 478 -14.67 25.32 -21.69
N SER A 479 -14.03 25.04 -20.54
CA SER A 479 -14.65 25.22 -19.22
C SER A 479 -14.80 26.70 -18.83
N GLU A 480 -13.86 27.57 -19.22
CA GLU A 480 -14.00 29.03 -19.07
C GLU A 480 -15.21 29.54 -19.86
N ARG A 481 -15.34 29.11 -21.12
CA ARG A 481 -16.51 29.41 -21.94
C ARG A 481 -17.80 28.89 -21.31
N LEU A 482 -17.79 27.71 -20.69
CA LEU A 482 -18.95 27.18 -19.99
C LEU A 482 -19.38 28.11 -18.83
N VAL A 483 -18.43 28.56 -18.00
CA VAL A 483 -18.68 29.50 -16.90
C VAL A 483 -19.29 30.81 -17.42
N GLU A 484 -18.75 31.37 -18.49
CA GLU A 484 -19.27 32.59 -19.12
C GLU A 484 -20.71 32.40 -19.64
N LEU A 485 -20.98 31.28 -20.32
CA LEU A 485 -22.31 30.99 -20.86
C LEU A 485 -23.35 30.79 -19.75
N ILE A 486 -23.00 30.09 -18.67
CA ILE A 486 -23.88 29.86 -17.52
C ILE A 486 -24.22 31.19 -16.82
N ARG A 487 -23.23 32.09 -16.67
CA ARG A 487 -23.45 33.40 -16.02
C ARG A 487 -24.29 34.34 -16.88
N ASN A 488 -24.27 34.17 -18.20
CA ASN A 488 -25.08 34.99 -19.10
C ASN A 488 -26.45 34.34 -19.35
N VAL A 489 -27.48 34.84 -18.67
CA VAL A 489 -28.88 34.34 -18.74
C VAL A 489 -29.47 34.41 -20.16
N SER A 490 -28.90 35.24 -21.05
CA SER A 490 -29.33 35.37 -22.45
C SER A 490 -28.70 34.33 -23.39
N SER A 491 -27.79 33.48 -22.90
CA SER A 491 -27.10 32.45 -23.70
C SER A 491 -28.08 31.40 -24.26
N PRO A 492 -28.03 31.09 -25.58
CA PRO A 492 -28.84 30.02 -26.16
C PRO A 492 -28.53 28.65 -25.53
N PRO A 493 -29.55 27.83 -25.18
CA PRO A 493 -29.35 26.48 -24.68
C PRO A 493 -28.54 25.57 -25.62
N SER A 494 -28.60 25.81 -26.93
CA SER A 494 -27.80 25.07 -27.92
C SER A 494 -26.29 25.24 -27.70
N LEU A 495 -25.83 26.44 -27.32
CA LEU A 495 -24.40 26.69 -27.06
C LEU A 495 -23.92 25.96 -25.80
N LEU A 496 -24.78 25.85 -24.76
CA LEU A 496 -24.48 25.05 -23.58
C LEU A 496 -24.35 23.57 -23.94
N GLY A 497 -25.24 23.04 -24.78
CA GLY A 497 -25.19 21.67 -25.28
C GLY A 497 -23.94 21.38 -26.12
N GLU A 498 -23.52 22.32 -26.97
CA GLU A 498 -22.29 22.23 -27.76
C GLU A 498 -21.05 22.17 -26.87
N VAL A 499 -20.93 23.09 -25.90
CA VAL A 499 -19.80 23.15 -24.96
C VAL A 499 -19.73 21.88 -24.11
N ASN A 500 -20.87 21.40 -23.61
CA ASN A 500 -20.92 20.14 -22.87
C ASN A 500 -20.47 18.94 -23.73
N SER A 501 -20.84 18.92 -25.02
CA SER A 501 -20.40 17.87 -25.95
C SER A 501 -18.89 17.91 -26.19
N GLN A 502 -18.29 19.12 -26.24
CA GLN A 502 -16.84 19.31 -26.34
C GLN A 502 -16.11 18.80 -25.09
N ILE A 503 -16.60 19.15 -23.88
CA ILE A 503 -16.04 18.65 -22.61
C ILE A 503 -16.07 17.12 -22.58
N ASN A 504 -17.19 16.51 -22.94
CA ASN A 504 -17.31 15.04 -22.98
C ASN A 504 -16.33 14.39 -23.98
N ALA A 505 -16.10 15.03 -25.13
CA ALA A 505 -15.11 14.54 -26.10
C ALA A 505 -13.68 14.65 -25.58
N ILE A 506 -13.35 15.77 -24.92
CA ILE A 506 -12.02 15.98 -24.29
C ILE A 506 -11.79 14.97 -23.16
N ASN A 507 -12.79 14.75 -22.29
CA ASN A 507 -12.70 13.78 -21.20
C ASN A 507 -12.43 12.36 -21.71
N ARG A 508 -13.24 11.90 -22.67
CA ARG A 508 -13.03 10.57 -23.28
C ARG A 508 -11.64 10.45 -23.90
N HIS A 509 -11.18 11.48 -24.59
CA HIS A 509 -9.86 11.48 -25.20
C HIS A 509 -8.74 11.37 -24.15
N ILE A 510 -8.82 12.09 -23.03
CA ILE A 510 -7.86 11.98 -21.93
C ILE A 510 -7.87 10.58 -21.32
N GLU A 511 -9.05 9.98 -21.14
CA GLU A 511 -9.19 8.60 -20.66
C GLU A 511 -8.56 7.58 -21.63
N ASP A 512 -8.81 7.73 -22.94
CA ASP A 512 -8.23 6.88 -23.99
C ASP A 512 -6.69 6.93 -23.97
N ILE A 513 -6.10 8.11 -23.73
CA ILE A 513 -4.64 8.27 -23.57
C ILE A 513 -4.15 7.46 -22.37
N GLY A 514 -4.82 7.54 -21.22
CA GLY A 514 -4.43 6.78 -20.03
C GLY A 514 -4.51 5.26 -20.21
N LEU A 515 -5.42 4.78 -21.07
CA LEU A 515 -5.52 3.37 -21.44
C LEU A 515 -4.46 2.95 -22.46
N ALA A 516 -4.13 3.82 -23.42
CA ALA A 516 -3.12 3.56 -24.44
C ALA A 516 -1.68 3.63 -23.91
N TYR A 517 -1.43 4.47 -22.89
CA TYR A 517 -0.11 4.73 -22.33
C TYR A 517 -0.11 4.46 -20.81
N PRO A 518 0.18 3.21 -20.37
CA PRO A 518 0.11 2.83 -18.96
C PRO A 518 0.92 3.71 -18.00
N MET A 519 2.05 4.25 -18.45
CA MET A 519 2.88 5.17 -17.66
C MET A 519 2.13 6.46 -17.30
N LEU A 520 1.15 6.90 -18.09
CA LEU A 520 0.32 8.08 -17.84
C LEU A 520 -0.93 7.76 -17.02
N GLY A 521 -1.18 6.47 -16.76
CA GLY A 521 -2.42 6.00 -16.16
C GLY A 521 -2.70 6.59 -14.77
N ALA A 522 -1.66 6.86 -13.96
CA ALA A 522 -1.86 7.49 -12.65
C ALA A 522 -2.32 8.95 -12.76
N LEU A 523 -1.73 9.74 -13.68
CA LEU A 523 -2.17 11.13 -13.94
C LEU A 523 -3.63 11.17 -14.41
N VAL A 524 -3.97 10.32 -15.38
CA VAL A 524 -5.32 10.25 -15.96
C VAL A 524 -6.33 9.73 -14.93
N ARG A 525 -5.96 8.75 -14.10
CA ARG A 525 -6.86 8.27 -13.04
C ARG A 525 -7.11 9.31 -11.96
N MET A 526 -6.11 10.10 -11.58
CA MET A 526 -6.32 11.23 -10.68
C MET A 526 -7.30 12.25 -11.29
N PHE A 527 -7.15 12.58 -12.58
CA PHE A 527 -8.09 13.45 -13.29
C PHE A 527 -9.53 12.93 -13.24
N VAL A 528 -9.76 11.66 -13.56
CA VAL A 528 -11.10 11.04 -13.53
C VAL A 528 -11.68 11.03 -12.11
N MET A 529 -10.87 10.76 -11.09
CA MET A 529 -11.33 10.72 -9.70
C MET A 529 -11.69 12.11 -9.17
N GLU A 530 -10.93 13.14 -9.54
CA GLU A 530 -11.30 14.52 -9.20
C GLU A 530 -12.63 14.92 -9.82
N GLN A 531 -12.93 14.47 -11.06
CA GLN A 531 -14.24 14.70 -11.68
C GLN A 531 -15.37 13.98 -10.94
N GLN A 532 -15.14 12.74 -10.52
CA GLN A 532 -16.11 11.94 -9.76
C GLN A 532 -16.38 12.49 -8.35
N ASN A 533 -15.47 13.31 -7.82
CA ASN A 533 -15.56 13.90 -6.49
C ASN A 533 -16.28 15.26 -6.46
N MET A 534 -16.53 15.90 -7.61
CA MET A 534 -17.23 17.18 -7.67
C MET A 534 -18.61 17.07 -7.03
N GLN A 535 -19.02 18.10 -6.30
CA GLN A 535 -20.21 18.09 -5.46
C GLN A 535 -21.03 19.38 -5.59
N GLY A 536 -22.29 19.28 -5.19
CA GLY A 536 -23.21 20.40 -5.13
C GLY A 536 -24.01 20.59 -6.42
N ALA A 537 -24.88 21.60 -6.41
CA ALA A 537 -25.86 21.84 -7.46
C ALA A 537 -25.65 23.17 -8.20
N ASP A 538 -24.69 24.01 -7.80
CA ASP A 538 -24.40 25.29 -8.46
C ASP A 538 -23.62 25.04 -9.77
N PRO A 539 -24.21 25.30 -10.95
CA PRO A 539 -23.56 25.04 -12.23
C PRO A 539 -22.30 25.89 -12.44
N VAL A 540 -22.23 27.10 -11.87
CA VAL A 540 -21.04 27.97 -11.99
C VAL A 540 -19.89 27.39 -11.18
N HIS A 541 -20.19 26.90 -9.97
CA HIS A 541 -19.22 26.23 -9.12
C HIS A 541 -18.67 24.97 -9.81
N LEU A 542 -19.55 24.07 -10.26
CA LEU A 542 -19.16 22.82 -10.94
C LEU A 542 -18.32 23.07 -12.20
N ALA A 543 -18.69 24.07 -13.02
CA ALA A 543 -17.91 24.44 -14.20
C ALA A 543 -16.52 25.02 -13.83
N SER A 544 -16.44 25.75 -12.72
CA SER A 544 -15.17 26.28 -12.19
C SER A 544 -14.29 25.16 -11.60
N GLU A 545 -14.87 24.17 -10.92
CA GLU A 545 -14.17 22.98 -10.45
C GLU A 545 -13.62 22.16 -11.64
N MET A 546 -14.45 21.91 -12.67
CA MET A 546 -14.02 21.21 -13.89
C MET A 546 -12.81 21.91 -14.54
N LYS A 547 -12.83 23.24 -14.63
CA LYS A 547 -11.67 24.03 -15.09
C LYS A 547 -10.43 23.74 -14.24
N GLN A 548 -10.57 23.77 -12.92
CA GLN A 548 -9.45 23.53 -11.99
C GLN A 548 -8.87 22.12 -12.15
N ILE A 549 -9.71 21.12 -12.43
CA ILE A 549 -9.29 19.73 -12.67
C ILE A 549 -8.44 19.62 -13.94
N TYR A 550 -8.82 20.29 -15.03
CA TYR A 550 -7.97 20.37 -16.22
C TYR A 550 -6.65 21.09 -15.95
N GLU A 551 -6.66 22.20 -15.19
CA GLU A 551 -5.43 22.89 -14.79
C GLU A 551 -4.51 22.00 -13.96
N ASN A 552 -5.07 21.17 -13.06
CA ASN A 552 -4.32 20.20 -12.27
C ASN A 552 -3.67 19.15 -13.17
N LEU A 553 -4.41 18.56 -14.11
CA LEU A 553 -3.84 17.58 -15.05
C LEU A 553 -2.72 18.21 -15.88
N ARG A 554 -2.93 19.41 -16.43
CA ARG A 554 -1.92 20.16 -17.19
C ARG A 554 -0.65 20.36 -16.36
N ARG A 555 -0.79 20.88 -15.13
CA ARG A 555 0.33 21.19 -14.23
C ARG A 555 1.09 19.92 -13.82
N ARG A 556 0.37 18.86 -13.43
CA ARG A 556 0.96 17.57 -13.06
C ARG A 556 1.68 16.92 -14.24
N GLY A 557 1.09 16.95 -15.43
CA GLY A 557 1.72 16.43 -16.66
C GLY A 557 3.00 17.15 -17.02
N GLN A 558 3.00 18.49 -17.02
CA GLN A 558 4.21 19.29 -17.28
C GLN A 558 5.32 19.03 -16.26
N LYS A 559 4.95 18.85 -15.00
CA LYS A 559 5.91 18.57 -13.94
C LYS A 559 6.46 17.15 -14.01
N PHE A 560 5.60 16.16 -14.27
CA PHE A 560 6.02 14.79 -14.54
C PHE A 560 7.02 14.75 -15.70
N ALA A 561 6.75 15.45 -16.82
CA ALA A 561 7.66 15.52 -17.96
C ALA A 561 9.07 16.02 -17.56
N LYS A 562 9.13 17.09 -16.75
CA LYS A 562 10.40 17.67 -16.27
C LYS A 562 11.17 16.69 -15.37
N LEU A 563 10.49 16.09 -14.39
CA LEU A 563 11.08 15.14 -13.45
C LEU A 563 11.55 13.87 -14.16
N PHE A 564 10.72 13.33 -15.04
CA PHE A 564 11.03 12.13 -15.82
C PHE A 564 12.29 12.32 -16.67
N LYS A 565 12.36 13.45 -17.39
CA LYS A 565 13.53 13.79 -18.20
C LYS A 565 14.79 13.96 -17.35
N TYR A 566 14.69 14.67 -16.23
CA TYR A 566 15.80 14.84 -15.29
C TYR A 566 16.32 13.49 -14.79
N ASN A 567 15.44 12.59 -14.36
CA ASN A 567 15.81 11.27 -13.85
C ASN A 567 16.44 10.38 -14.92
N ILE A 568 15.97 10.46 -16.18
CA ILE A 568 16.63 9.76 -17.30
C ILE A 568 18.06 10.28 -17.48
N GLU A 569 18.27 11.60 -17.44
CA GLU A 569 19.61 12.19 -17.56
C GLU A 569 20.53 11.75 -16.42
N GLN A 570 20.02 11.56 -15.20
CA GLN A 570 20.82 11.04 -14.07
C GLN A 570 21.10 9.54 -14.20
N ASN A 571 20.14 8.74 -14.67
CA ASN A 571 20.27 7.28 -14.74
C ASN A 571 21.10 6.77 -15.93
N TRP A 572 21.40 7.63 -16.90
CA TRP A 572 22.22 7.30 -18.09
C TRP A 572 23.68 7.74 -17.99
N ASN A 573 24.03 8.57 -16.99
CA ASN A 573 25.40 8.97 -16.66
C ASN A 573 25.96 8.07 -15.56
#